data_AF-K1RXZ3-F1
#
_entry.id   AF-K1RXZ3-F1
#
_cell.length_a   1.000
_cell.length_b   1.000
_cell.length_c   1.000
_cell.angle_alpha   90.00
_cell.angle_beta   90.00
_cell.angle_gamma   90.00
#
_symmetry.space_group_name_H-M   'P 1'
#
loop_
_entity.id
_entity.type
_entity.pdbx_description
1 polymer ?
#
loop_
_entity_poly.entity_id
_entity_poly.type
_entity_poly.pdbx_seq_one_letter_code
_entity_poly.pdbx_strand_id
1 'polypeptide(L)'
;MMEIRKINDIRPEDAAAVDRAFDGIEPCRIACCNWAAEYPYAPEVTFRMFHTGDYLMLRFDVAERYTAARVTEDNGRVWTDSCVEFFIAPDQGLYYNFETTCIGRLLLGARKSRTEAEHASAETLGGILRRTSLPGEPFAER
;
A
#
# COMPACT_ATOMS: atom_id res chain seq x y z
N MET A 1 12.27 14.50 9.88
CA MET A 1 11.34 14.75 8.76
C MET A 1 11.72 13.80 7.65
N MET A 2 10.79 12.98 7.18
CA MET A 2 11.06 12.00 6.12
C MET A 2 11.15 12.73 4.78
N GLU A 3 12.28 12.59 4.08
CA GLU A 3 12.44 13.10 2.72
C GLU A 3 12.13 11.97 1.73
N ILE A 4 11.25 12.23 0.77
CA ILE A 4 10.95 11.27 -0.30
C ILE A 4 11.86 11.61 -1.48
N ARG A 5 12.82 10.74 -1.75
CA ARG A 5 13.84 10.97 -2.79
C ARG A 5 13.20 11.04 -4.18
N LYS A 6 13.58 12.04 -4.99
CA LYS A 6 13.30 12.03 -6.44
C LYS A 6 14.31 11.15 -7.18
N ILE A 7 13.82 10.24 -8.02
CA ILE A 7 14.63 9.45 -8.95
C ILE A 7 14.09 9.66 -10.36
N ASN A 8 14.91 10.23 -11.24
CA ASN A 8 14.52 10.51 -12.63
C ASN A 8 14.62 9.25 -13.49
N ASP A 9 13.97 9.30 -14.66
CA ASP A 9 14.10 8.29 -15.73
C ASP A 9 13.67 6.86 -15.36
N ILE A 10 12.91 6.69 -14.27
CA ILE A 10 12.25 5.44 -13.93
C ILE A 10 10.86 5.42 -14.54
N ARG A 11 10.62 4.47 -15.45
CA ARG A 11 9.29 4.14 -15.95
C ARG A 11 8.66 3.09 -15.03
N PRO A 12 7.47 3.35 -14.46
CA PRO A 12 6.80 2.39 -13.58
C PRO A 12 6.63 0.99 -14.19
N GLU A 13 6.51 0.89 -15.52
CA GLU A 13 6.30 -0.35 -16.27
C GLU A 13 7.57 -1.22 -16.33
N ASP A 14 8.76 -0.63 -16.19
CA ASP A 14 10.03 -1.36 -16.15
C ASP A 14 10.27 -1.94 -14.74
N ALA A 15 9.83 -3.19 -14.54
CA ALA A 15 9.94 -3.87 -13.26
C ALA A 15 11.36 -3.94 -12.72
N ALA A 16 12.32 -4.28 -13.59
CA ALA A 16 13.71 -4.41 -13.17
C ALA A 16 14.31 -3.06 -12.78
N ALA A 17 13.96 -1.97 -13.47
CA ALA A 17 14.41 -0.63 -13.09
C ALA A 17 13.78 -0.16 -11.78
N VAL A 18 12.48 -0.41 -11.56
CA VAL A 18 11.79 -0.09 -10.31
C VAL A 18 12.41 -0.86 -9.13
N ASP A 19 12.67 -2.15 -9.29
CA ASP A 19 13.28 -2.96 -8.23
C ASP A 19 14.68 -2.46 -7.86
N ARG A 20 15.54 -2.21 -8.87
CA ARG A 20 16.86 -1.60 -8.63
C ARG A 20 16.78 -0.23 -7.96
N ALA A 21 15.76 0.57 -8.28
CA ALA A 21 15.55 1.86 -7.63
C ALA A 21 15.22 1.67 -6.15
N PHE A 22 14.35 0.71 -5.80
CA PHE A 22 14.04 0.37 -4.42
C PHE A 22 15.23 -0.19 -3.64
N ASP A 23 16.13 -0.95 -4.27
CA ASP A 23 17.37 -1.43 -3.63
C ASP A 23 18.26 -0.28 -3.12
N GLY A 24 18.17 0.90 -3.75
CA GLY A 24 18.86 2.12 -3.35
C GLY A 24 18.13 2.99 -2.31
N ILE A 25 16.97 2.55 -1.81
CA ILE A 25 16.18 3.24 -0.79
C ILE A 25 16.24 2.45 0.53
N GLU A 26 16.66 3.14 1.60
CA GLU A 26 16.68 2.55 2.93
C GLU A 26 15.24 2.22 3.39
N PRO A 27 14.97 0.99 3.89
CA PRO A 27 13.66 0.63 4.42
C PRO A 27 13.32 1.39 5.70
N CYS A 28 12.07 1.87 5.77
CA CYS A 28 11.44 2.37 6.99
C CYS A 28 10.62 1.27 7.65
N ARG A 29 10.85 0.99 8.94
CA ARG A 29 10.08 -0.03 9.67
C ARG A 29 8.70 0.50 10.08
N ILE A 30 7.67 -0.31 9.90
CA ILE A 30 6.36 -0.12 10.53
C ILE A 30 6.36 -0.97 11.80
N ALA A 31 6.73 -0.34 12.93
CA ALA A 31 7.00 -1.06 14.18
C ALA A 31 6.17 -0.58 15.38
N CYS A 32 5.29 0.41 15.20
CA CYS A 32 4.48 0.94 16.29
C CYS A 32 3.22 0.07 16.51
N CYS A 33 3.21 -0.73 17.58
CA CYS A 33 2.02 -1.45 18.03
C CYS A 33 1.29 -0.63 19.10
N ASN A 34 0.35 0.23 18.67
CA ASN A 34 -0.33 1.17 19.57
C ASN A 34 -1.17 0.49 20.68
N TRP A 35 -1.61 -0.76 20.46
CA TRP A 35 -2.47 -1.53 21.38
C TRP A 35 -1.86 -2.89 21.73
N ALA A 36 -0.57 -2.92 22.04
CA ALA A 36 0.18 -4.16 22.29
C ALA A 36 -0.38 -5.03 23.44
N ALA A 37 -1.11 -4.44 24.39
CA ALA A 37 -1.76 -5.18 25.48
C ALA A 37 -2.90 -6.09 24.99
N GLU A 38 -3.65 -5.63 23.97
CA GLU A 38 -4.81 -6.36 23.42
C GLU A 38 -4.43 -7.15 22.17
N TYR A 39 -3.52 -6.60 21.35
CA TYR A 39 -3.09 -7.15 20.06
C TYR A 39 -1.55 -7.22 19.98
N PRO A 40 -0.91 -8.16 20.70
CA PRO A 40 0.54 -8.21 20.83
C PRO A 40 1.29 -8.72 19.58
N TYR A 41 0.58 -9.28 18.59
CA TYR A 41 1.19 -9.77 17.37
C TYR A 41 1.66 -8.60 16.50
N ALA A 42 2.97 -8.55 16.24
CA ALA A 42 3.61 -7.53 15.43
C ALA A 42 4.44 -8.20 14.32
N PRO A 43 3.91 -8.33 13.09
CA PRO A 43 4.67 -8.87 11.96
C PRO A 43 5.86 -7.97 11.61
N GLU A 44 6.86 -8.52 10.92
CA GLU A 44 7.97 -7.72 10.42
C GLU A 44 7.54 -7.01 9.14
N VAL A 45 7.39 -5.69 9.22
CA VAL A 45 6.93 -4.87 8.11
C VAL A 45 7.88 -3.72 7.88
N THR A 46 8.27 -3.53 6.62
CA THR A 46 8.99 -2.35 6.16
C THR A 46 8.30 -1.75 4.94
N PHE A 47 8.51 -0.45 4.72
CA PHE A 47 8.16 0.20 3.47
C PHE A 47 9.34 0.98 2.91
N ARG A 48 9.35 1.16 1.59
CA ARG A 48 10.25 2.03 0.86
C ARG A 48 9.44 2.93 -0.04
N MET A 49 9.89 4.17 -0.20
CA MET A 49 9.18 5.14 -1.03
C MET A 49 10.13 6.09 -1.74
N PHE A 50 9.85 6.37 -3.00
CA PHE A 50 10.50 7.41 -3.80
C PHE A 50 9.48 8.01 -4.77
N HIS A 51 9.83 9.07 -5.48
CA HIS A 51 8.97 9.62 -6.52
C HIS A 51 9.75 9.91 -7.81
N THR A 52 9.07 9.86 -8.96
CA THR A 52 9.65 10.23 -10.24
C THR A 52 9.38 11.69 -10.61
N GLY A 53 8.45 12.32 -9.88
CA GLY A 53 7.84 13.59 -10.24
C GLY A 53 6.38 13.39 -10.68
N ASP A 54 6.15 12.37 -11.50
CA ASP A 54 4.82 12.01 -11.99
C ASP A 54 4.17 10.89 -11.16
N TYR A 55 4.98 9.99 -10.59
CA TYR A 55 4.53 8.86 -9.78
C TYR A 55 5.12 8.91 -8.38
N LEU A 56 4.28 8.57 -7.39
CA LEU A 56 4.72 8.14 -6.07
C LEU A 56 4.88 6.62 -6.08
N MET A 57 6.09 6.14 -5.82
CA MET A 57 6.44 4.72 -5.86
C MET A 57 6.54 4.22 -4.43
N LEU A 58 5.71 3.26 -4.06
CA LEU A 58 5.64 2.70 -2.71
C LEU A 58 5.75 1.17 -2.77
N ARG A 59 6.60 0.61 -1.91
CA ARG A 59 6.75 -0.84 -1.75
C ARG A 59 6.64 -1.17 -0.27
N PHE A 60 5.87 -2.22 0.03
CA PHE A 60 5.85 -2.86 1.34
C PHE A 60 6.51 -4.23 1.25
N ASP A 61 7.36 -4.55 2.22
CA ASP A 61 7.87 -5.89 2.43
C ASP A 61 7.34 -6.38 3.78
N VAL A 62 6.59 -7.48 3.75
CA VAL A 62 5.84 -8.04 4.88
C VAL A 62 6.30 -9.47 5.10
N ALA A 63 6.71 -9.79 6.33
CA ALA A 63 6.84 -11.14 6.82
C ALA A 63 5.86 -11.36 7.98
N GLU A 64 4.86 -12.20 7.73
CA GLU A 64 3.79 -12.53 8.66
C GLU A 64 3.62 -14.05 8.77
N ARG A 65 2.98 -14.52 9.85
CA ARG A 65 2.75 -15.94 10.13
C ARG A 65 1.58 -16.54 9.35
N TYR A 66 0.54 -15.74 9.12
CA TYR A 66 -0.68 -16.16 8.46
C TYR A 66 -1.04 -15.10 7.43
N THR A 67 -1.33 -15.54 6.21
CA THR A 67 -1.72 -14.64 5.13
C THR A 67 -3.09 -15.05 4.58
N ALA A 68 -3.97 -14.09 4.35
CA ALA A 68 -5.27 -14.32 3.72
C ALA A 68 -5.58 -13.27 2.63
N ALA A 69 -6.32 -13.68 1.61
CA ALA A 69 -6.85 -12.79 0.57
C ALA A 69 -8.18 -13.31 0.03
N ARG A 70 -9.30 -12.89 0.62
CA ARG A 70 -10.65 -13.36 0.27
C ARG A 70 -11.42 -12.36 -0.59
N VAL A 71 -11.04 -11.08 -0.54
CA VAL A 71 -11.71 -10.01 -1.28
C VAL A 71 -11.44 -10.18 -2.77
N THR A 72 -12.49 -10.07 -3.58
CA THR A 72 -12.45 -10.33 -5.02
C THR A 72 -12.45 -9.06 -5.86
N GLU A 73 -12.81 -7.92 -5.29
CA GLU A 73 -13.05 -6.66 -5.99
C GLU A 73 -12.29 -5.50 -5.35
N ASP A 74 -11.92 -4.53 -6.18
CA ASP A 74 -11.45 -3.23 -5.68
C ASP A 74 -12.59 -2.50 -4.96
N ASN A 75 -12.24 -1.62 -4.03
CA ASN A 75 -13.16 -0.97 -3.08
C ASN A 75 -14.00 -1.95 -2.23
N GLY A 76 -13.68 -3.24 -2.24
CA GLY A 76 -14.21 -4.22 -1.31
C GLY A 76 -13.66 -4.04 0.11
N ARG A 77 -14.00 -4.97 1.01
CA ARG A 77 -13.58 -4.94 2.43
C ARG A 77 -12.12 -5.38 2.62
N VAL A 78 -11.17 -4.75 1.93
CA VAL A 78 -9.77 -5.16 1.86
C VAL A 78 -9.08 -5.28 3.23
N TRP A 79 -9.51 -4.50 4.23
CA TRP A 79 -9.02 -4.58 5.62
C TRP A 79 -9.36 -5.90 6.35
N THR A 80 -10.17 -6.79 5.76
CA THR A 80 -10.44 -8.13 6.33
C THR A 80 -9.48 -9.22 5.82
N ASP A 81 -8.58 -8.86 4.91
CA ASP A 81 -7.51 -9.70 4.39
C ASP A 81 -6.15 -9.25 4.98
N SER A 82 -5.06 -9.94 4.61
CA SER A 82 -3.71 -9.41 4.83
C SER A 82 -3.54 -8.14 4.02
N CYS A 83 -3.53 -7.00 4.71
CA CYS A 83 -3.65 -5.67 4.14
C CYS A 83 -2.53 -4.76 4.67
N VAL A 84 -2.01 -3.92 3.78
CA VAL A 84 -1.17 -2.77 4.13
C VAL A 84 -1.87 -1.49 3.69
N GLU A 85 -1.69 -0.43 4.46
CA GLU A 85 -2.39 0.83 4.23
C GLU A 85 -1.41 2.01 4.16
N PHE A 86 -1.71 2.97 3.30
CA PHE A 86 -0.98 4.23 3.16
C PHE A 86 -1.96 5.39 3.18
N PHE A 87 -1.70 6.36 4.07
CA PHE A 87 -2.51 7.55 4.23
C PHE A 87 -1.70 8.79 3.87
N ILE A 88 -2.27 9.68 3.07
CA ILE A 88 -1.62 10.93 2.66
C ILE A 88 -2.63 12.08 2.57
N ALA A 89 -2.23 13.27 3.05
CA ALA A 89 -2.96 14.51 2.89
C ALA A 89 -2.07 15.51 2.13
N PRO A 90 -2.13 15.54 0.79
CA PRO A 90 -1.29 16.46 0.00
C PRO A 90 -1.76 17.92 0.12
N ASP A 91 -2.99 18.15 0.57
CA ASP A 91 -3.57 19.46 0.84
C ASP A 91 -4.30 19.48 2.20
N GLN A 92 -4.95 20.61 2.55
CA GLN A 92 -5.65 20.79 3.83
C GLN A 92 -7.11 20.30 3.84
N GLY A 93 -7.67 19.91 2.70
CA GLY A 93 -9.09 19.62 2.56
C GLY A 93 -9.42 18.14 2.66
N LEU A 94 -8.61 17.31 2.01
CA LEU A 94 -8.83 15.86 1.92
C LEU A 94 -7.57 15.10 2.33
N TYR A 95 -7.79 13.94 2.93
CA TYR A 95 -6.78 12.90 3.00
C TYR A 95 -7.24 11.69 2.19
N TYR A 96 -6.27 10.92 1.72
CA TYR A 96 -6.49 9.74 0.91
C TYR A 96 -5.98 8.53 1.67
N ASN A 97 -6.75 7.45 1.65
CA ASN A 97 -6.35 6.14 2.17
C ASN A 97 -6.25 5.16 1.01
N PHE A 98 -5.09 4.55 0.86
CA PHE A 98 -4.84 3.44 -0.04
C PHE A 98 -4.72 2.21 0.84
N GLU A 99 -5.66 1.27 0.72
CA GLU A 99 -5.64 0.01 1.46
C GLU A 99 -5.52 -1.11 0.45
N THR A 100 -4.46 -1.92 0.52
CA THR A 100 -4.21 -2.96 -0.47
C THR A 100 -3.95 -4.32 0.14
N THR A 101 -4.61 -5.33 -0.41
CA THR A 101 -4.41 -6.73 -0.01
C THR A 101 -3.11 -7.28 -0.58
N CYS A 102 -2.63 -8.39 -0.03
CA CYS A 102 -1.45 -9.10 -0.52
C CYS A 102 -1.55 -9.63 -1.98
N ILE A 103 -2.74 -9.58 -2.60
CA ILE A 103 -3.00 -9.92 -4.01
C ILE A 103 -3.38 -8.71 -4.89
N GLY A 104 -3.26 -7.49 -4.35
CA GLY A 104 -3.39 -6.26 -5.14
C GLY A 104 -4.82 -5.76 -5.34
N ARG A 105 -5.81 -6.27 -4.59
CA ARG A 105 -7.11 -5.59 -4.46
C ARG A 105 -6.90 -4.31 -3.69
N LEU A 106 -7.47 -3.21 -4.18
CA LEU A 106 -7.23 -1.88 -3.66
C LEU A 106 -8.54 -1.21 -3.29
N LEU A 107 -8.60 -0.64 -2.10
CA LEU A 107 -9.54 0.41 -1.77
C LEU A 107 -8.80 1.75 -1.81
N LEU A 108 -9.38 2.72 -2.52
CA LEU A 108 -8.91 4.10 -2.49
C LEU A 108 -10.08 5.02 -2.14
N GLY A 109 -9.95 5.73 -1.03
CA GLY A 109 -10.92 6.74 -0.61
C GLY A 109 -10.32 8.14 -0.56
N ALA A 110 -11.06 9.13 -1.02
CA ALA A 110 -10.86 10.55 -0.69
C ALA A 110 -11.76 10.89 0.51
N ARG A 111 -11.18 11.43 1.59
CA ARG A 111 -11.84 11.54 2.88
C ARG A 111 -11.72 12.92 3.49
N LYS A 112 -12.85 13.42 4.04
CA LYS A 112 -12.87 14.55 4.98
C LYS A 112 -12.84 14.09 6.43
N SER A 113 -13.47 12.94 6.69
CA SER A 113 -13.57 12.31 8.00
C SER A 113 -13.64 10.79 7.82
N ARG A 114 -13.74 10.04 8.93
CA ARG A 114 -13.93 8.58 8.86
C ARG A 114 -15.21 8.20 8.11
N THR A 115 -16.27 8.99 8.28
CA THR A 115 -17.61 8.72 7.75
C THR A 115 -17.92 9.44 6.45
N GLU A 116 -17.19 10.51 6.13
CA GLU A 116 -17.33 11.25 4.88
C GLU A 116 -16.21 10.88 3.92
N ALA A 117 -16.50 9.89 3.08
CA ALA A 117 -15.56 9.31 2.13
C ALA A 117 -16.22 9.12 0.77
N GLU A 118 -15.44 9.38 -0.29
CA GLU A 118 -15.77 9.04 -1.66
C GLU A 118 -14.74 8.04 -2.17
N HIS A 119 -15.21 6.87 -2.63
CA HIS A 119 -14.30 5.87 -3.19
C HIS A 119 -13.94 6.21 -4.63
N ALA A 120 -12.70 5.95 -5.01
CA ALA A 120 -12.21 6.17 -6.35
C ALA A 120 -13.00 5.35 -7.38
N SER A 121 -13.20 5.94 -8.56
CA SER A 121 -13.83 5.26 -9.70
C SER A 121 -12.97 4.07 -10.17
N ALA A 122 -13.60 3.12 -10.87
CA ALA A 122 -12.88 2.00 -11.49
C ALA A 122 -11.79 2.47 -12.46
N GLU A 123 -12.02 3.57 -13.18
CA GLU A 123 -11.02 4.20 -14.05
C GLU A 123 -9.80 4.71 -13.26
N THR A 124 -10.04 5.42 -12.16
CA THR A 124 -8.97 5.93 -11.28
C THR A 124 -8.17 4.77 -10.69
N LEU A 125 -8.85 3.75 -10.19
CA LEU A 125 -8.22 2.53 -9.67
C LEU A 125 -7.41 1.80 -10.74
N GLY A 126 -7.90 1.76 -11.98
CA GLY A 126 -7.23 1.17 -13.14
C GLY A 126 -5.95 1.91 -13.55
N GLY A 127 -5.82 3.19 -13.17
CA GLY A 127 -4.60 3.97 -13.37
C GLY A 127 -3.48 3.67 -12.36
N ILE A 128 -3.76 2.92 -11.29
CA ILE A 128 -2.77 2.60 -10.26
C ILE A 128 -2.08 1.29 -10.62
N LEU A 129 -0.76 1.36 -10.82
CA LEU A 129 0.09 0.21 -11.10
C LEU A 129 0.36 -0.57 -9.80
N ARG A 130 0.14 -1.89 -9.85
CA ARG A 130 0.22 -2.77 -8.69
C ARG A 130 1.07 -3.98 -9.04
N ARG A 131 1.96 -4.36 -8.13
CA ARG A 131 2.76 -5.58 -8.22
C ARG A 131 2.74 -6.29 -6.88
N THR A 132 2.46 -7.58 -6.92
CA THR A 132 2.35 -8.45 -5.75
C THR A 132 3.33 -9.60 -5.88
N SER A 133 3.85 -10.08 -4.75
CA SER A 133 4.64 -11.32 -4.72
C SER A 133 3.77 -12.57 -4.80
N LEU A 134 2.47 -12.44 -4.51
CA LEU A 134 1.48 -13.52 -4.57
C LEU A 134 0.61 -13.42 -5.84
N PRO A 135 0.09 -14.56 -6.35
CA PRO A 135 -0.88 -14.59 -7.45
C PRO A 135 -2.15 -13.79 -7.14
N GLY A 136 -2.84 -13.30 -8.17
CA GLY A 136 -4.00 -12.40 -8.05
C GLY A 136 -5.32 -13.09 -7.66
N GLU A 137 -5.30 -14.40 -7.47
CA GLU A 137 -6.44 -15.22 -7.09
C GLU A 137 -6.71 -15.19 -5.57
N PRO A 138 -7.97 -15.08 -5.14
CA PRO A 138 -8.33 -15.19 -3.73
C PRO A 138 -7.99 -16.56 -3.12
N PHE A 139 -7.57 -16.56 -1.85
CA PHE A 139 -7.29 -17.75 -1.05
C PHE A 139 -7.71 -17.57 0.42
N ALA A 140 -8.05 -18.70 1.04
CA ALA A 140 -8.26 -18.77 2.49
C ALA A 140 -6.92 -18.67 3.24
N GLU A 141 -6.97 -18.31 4.52
CA GLU A 141 -5.79 -18.19 5.38
C GLU A 141 -4.87 -19.42 5.32
N ARG A 142 -3.57 -19.17 5.23
CA ARG A 142 -2.51 -20.19 5.23
C ARG A 142 -1.26 -19.68 5.94
#